data_AF-A0A1J5RYQ6-F1
#
_entry.id   AF-A0A1J5RYQ6-F1
#
_cell.length_a   1.000
_cell.length_b   1.000
_cell.length_c   1.000
_cell.angle_alpha   90.00
_cell.angle_beta   90.00
_cell.angle_gamma   90.00
#
_symmetry.space_group_name_H-M   'P 1'
#
loop_
_entity.id
_entity.type
_entity.pdbx_description
1 polymer ?
#
loop_
_entity_poly.entity_id
_entity_poly.type
_entity_poly.pdbx_seq_one_letter_code
_entity_poly.pdbx_strand_id
1 'polypeptide(L)'
;MKISLSIDSKESIELSLMDAENVAGLLDDEKYTKFFTLLAEHPSSEVRSAIAFKSNWPQITYRQLARDPSIEVVRNIAFNEDAMSQFKLPLILEMVDRDVSVATNIAEWLHLVNEEVRDEVIQALLQHEDPKVVETALFFKRGH
;
A
#
# COMPACT_ATOMS: atom_id res chain seq x y z
N MET A 1 -12.33 -5.14 -17.26
CA MET A 1 -12.22 -3.69 -17.56
C MET A 1 -11.34 -3.54 -18.79
N LYS A 2 -11.67 -2.66 -19.74
CA LYS A 2 -10.80 -2.31 -20.87
C LYS A 2 -10.23 -0.92 -20.61
N ILE A 3 -8.92 -0.77 -20.66
CA ILE A 3 -8.26 0.54 -20.53
C ILE A 3 -7.86 0.95 -21.94
N SER A 4 -8.53 1.97 -22.48
CA SER A 4 -8.12 2.59 -23.72
C SER A 4 -7.20 3.77 -23.41
N LEU A 5 -5.95 3.68 -23.85
CA LEU A 5 -5.04 4.83 -23.92
C LEU A 5 -5.29 5.58 -25.23
N SER A 6 -5.53 6.88 -25.15
CA SER A 6 -5.62 7.71 -26.34
C SER A 6 -4.30 8.43 -26.61
N ILE A 7 -3.83 8.37 -27.86
CA ILE A 7 -2.67 9.12 -28.36
C ILE A 7 -3.20 10.29 -29.19
N ASP A 8 -2.92 11.50 -28.72
CA ASP A 8 -3.33 12.78 -29.35
C ASP A 8 -4.82 12.90 -29.70
N SER A 9 -5.69 12.16 -29.00
CA SER A 9 -7.13 12.07 -29.31
C SER A 9 -7.45 11.52 -30.71
N LYS A 10 -6.47 10.94 -31.41
CA LYS A 10 -6.59 10.45 -32.79
C LYS A 10 -6.53 8.94 -32.88
N GLU A 11 -5.78 8.32 -31.97
CA GLU A 11 -5.62 6.87 -31.90
C GLU A 11 -5.98 6.38 -30.50
N SER A 12 -6.45 5.14 -30.41
CA SER A 12 -6.73 4.47 -29.15
C SER A 12 -6.08 3.10 -29.14
N ILE A 13 -5.28 2.82 -28.11
CA ILE A 13 -4.72 1.50 -27.83
C ILE A 13 -5.51 0.89 -26.70
N GLU A 14 -6.09 -0.28 -26.97
CA GLU A 14 -6.69 -1.10 -25.92
C GLU A 14 -5.59 -1.86 -25.21
N LEU A 15 -5.39 -1.56 -23.93
CA LEU A 15 -4.44 -2.28 -23.11
C LEU A 15 -5.05 -3.58 -22.60
N SER A 16 -4.27 -4.65 -22.72
CA SER A 16 -4.54 -5.86 -21.94
C SER A 16 -4.30 -5.59 -20.46
N LEU A 17 -4.72 -6.52 -19.60
CA LEU A 17 -4.47 -6.42 -18.15
C LEU A 17 -2.96 -6.35 -17.84
N MET A 18 -2.14 -7.10 -18.57
CA MET A 18 -0.68 -7.09 -18.41
C MET A 18 -0.06 -5.78 -18.88
N ASP A 19 -0.60 -5.18 -19.95
CA ASP A 19 -0.12 -3.89 -20.44
C ASP A 19 -0.52 -2.75 -19.49
N ALA A 20 -1.70 -2.85 -18.87
CA ALA A 20 -2.15 -1.89 -17.85
C ALA A 20 -1.26 -1.90 -16.61
N GLU A 21 -0.86 -3.08 -16.12
CA GLU A 21 0.10 -3.23 -15.04
C GLU A 21 1.44 -2.57 -15.39
N ASN A 22 1.99 -2.88 -16.57
CA ASN A 22 3.26 -2.33 -17.03
C ASN A 22 3.21 -0.81 -17.18
N VAL A 23 2.15 -0.26 -17.78
CA VAL A 23 1.97 1.19 -17.93
C VAL A 23 1.82 1.87 -16.58
N ALA A 24 1.02 1.31 -15.67
CA ALA A 24 0.90 1.84 -14.30
C ALA A 24 2.24 1.83 -13.57
N GLY A 25 3.06 0.80 -13.79
CA GLY A 25 4.42 0.69 -13.29
C GLY A 25 5.37 1.79 -13.77
N LEU A 26 5.11 2.41 -14.93
CA LEU A 26 5.96 3.46 -15.52
C LEU A 26 5.58 4.88 -15.10
N LEU A 27 4.43 5.05 -14.47
CA LEU A 27 3.87 6.36 -14.13
C LEU A 27 3.97 6.57 -12.60
N ASP A 28 4.47 7.72 -12.17
CA ASP A 28 4.62 8.08 -10.74
C ASP A 28 4.64 9.62 -10.58
N ASP A 29 3.68 10.29 -11.24
CA ASP A 29 3.59 11.75 -11.32
C ASP A 29 2.16 12.19 -10.95
N GLU A 30 2.05 13.23 -10.12
CA GLU A 30 0.80 13.84 -9.65
C GLU A 30 -0.18 14.13 -10.79
N LYS A 31 0.30 14.49 -11.99
CA LYS A 31 -0.60 14.79 -13.13
C LYS A 31 -1.49 13.61 -13.53
N TYR A 32 -1.14 12.39 -13.12
CA TYR A 32 -1.89 11.17 -13.41
C TYR A 32 -2.75 10.68 -12.23
N THR A 33 -2.87 11.43 -11.14
CA THR A 33 -3.65 11.03 -9.94
C THR A 33 -5.07 10.51 -10.26
N LYS A 34 -5.75 11.09 -11.25
CA LYS A 34 -7.09 10.62 -11.69
C LYS A 34 -7.04 9.21 -12.28
N PHE A 35 -6.02 8.90 -13.09
CA PHE A 35 -5.82 7.57 -13.66
C PHE A 35 -5.55 6.55 -12.56
N PHE A 36 -4.72 6.87 -11.58
CA PHE A 36 -4.43 5.97 -10.46
C PHE A 36 -5.60 5.75 -9.51
N THR A 37 -6.45 6.76 -9.31
CA THR A 37 -7.70 6.59 -8.57
C THR A 37 -8.59 5.54 -9.25
N LEU A 38 -8.67 5.55 -10.59
CA LEU A 38 -9.39 4.51 -11.34
C LEU A 38 -8.73 3.13 -11.20
N LEU A 39 -7.39 3.06 -11.19
CA LEU A 39 -6.69 1.79 -10.99
C LEU A 39 -6.87 1.23 -9.58
N ALA A 40 -7.02 2.08 -8.55
CA ALA A 40 -7.29 1.64 -7.17
C ALA A 40 -8.68 1.02 -7.00
N GLU A 41 -9.60 1.28 -7.92
CA GLU A 41 -10.92 0.67 -8.00
C GLU A 41 -10.98 -0.50 -9.00
N HIS A 42 -9.85 -0.85 -9.62
CA HIS A 42 -9.80 -1.89 -10.64
C HIS A 42 -10.25 -3.25 -10.07
N PRO A 43 -11.05 -4.07 -10.79
CA PRO A 43 -11.55 -5.34 -10.27
C PRO A 43 -10.46 -6.38 -9.97
N SER A 44 -9.36 -6.38 -10.72
CA SER A 44 -8.22 -7.28 -10.48
C SER A 44 -7.31 -6.74 -9.38
N SER A 45 -6.99 -7.60 -8.41
CA SER A 45 -6.09 -7.31 -7.28
C SER A 45 -4.66 -7.09 -7.72
N GLU A 46 -4.23 -7.69 -8.83
CA GLU A 46 -2.89 -7.56 -9.41
C GLU A 46 -2.64 -6.11 -9.85
N VAL A 47 -3.62 -5.48 -10.53
CA VAL A 47 -3.54 -4.07 -10.90
C VAL A 47 -3.49 -3.17 -9.66
N ARG A 48 -4.34 -3.46 -8.66
CA ARG A 48 -4.33 -2.70 -7.39
C ARG A 48 -3.02 -2.91 -6.60
N SER A 49 -2.44 -4.10 -6.67
CA SER A 49 -1.16 -4.49 -6.05
C SER A 49 0.00 -3.71 -6.69
N ALA A 50 0.02 -3.61 -8.02
CA ALA A 50 1.05 -2.89 -8.78
C ALA A 50 1.10 -1.39 -8.47
N ILE A 51 -0.05 -0.76 -8.22
CA ILE A 51 -0.11 0.67 -7.87
C ILE A 51 0.08 0.95 -6.37
N ALA A 52 -0.05 -0.06 -5.51
CA ALA A 52 0.03 0.13 -4.06
C ALA A 52 1.41 0.57 -3.56
N PHE A 53 2.48 0.27 -4.32
CA PHE A 53 3.85 0.71 -4.01
C PHE A 53 4.21 2.10 -4.52
N LYS A 54 3.32 2.76 -5.25
CA LYS A 54 3.60 4.04 -5.91
C LYS A 54 3.34 5.23 -4.99
N SER A 55 3.95 6.36 -5.34
CA SER A 55 3.94 7.58 -4.54
C SER A 55 2.89 8.60 -5.01
N ASN A 56 2.71 9.69 -4.27
CA ASN A 56 1.88 10.84 -4.64
C ASN A 56 0.36 10.56 -4.81
N TRP A 57 -0.18 9.59 -4.07
CA TRP A 57 -1.63 9.38 -4.05
C TRP A 57 -2.37 10.32 -3.09
N PRO A 58 -3.60 10.71 -3.44
CA PRO A 58 -4.52 11.29 -2.49
C PRO A 58 -4.65 10.35 -1.28
N GLN A 59 -4.65 10.94 -0.08
CA GLN A 59 -4.76 10.18 1.16
C GLN A 59 -5.97 9.22 1.18
N ILE A 60 -7.07 9.59 0.49
CA ILE A 60 -8.26 8.73 0.36
C ILE A 60 -7.96 7.42 -0.39
N THR A 61 -7.12 7.47 -1.43
CA THR A 61 -6.71 6.31 -2.23
C THR A 61 -5.83 5.37 -1.43
N TYR A 62 -4.86 5.90 -0.68
CA TYR A 62 -4.05 5.07 0.23
C TYR A 62 -4.91 4.37 1.28
N ARG A 63 -5.87 5.07 1.90
CA ARG A 63 -6.78 4.47 2.87
C ARG A 63 -7.68 3.38 2.28
N GLN A 64 -8.11 3.55 1.03
CA GLN A 64 -8.88 2.53 0.32
C GLN A 64 -8.04 1.26 0.13
N LEU A 65 -6.81 1.40 -0.37
CA LEU A 65 -5.93 0.26 -0.61
C LEU A 65 -5.43 -0.40 0.70
N ALA A 66 -5.29 0.36 1.78
CA ALA A 66 -5.01 -0.19 3.12
C ALA A 66 -6.12 -1.12 3.64
N ARG A 67 -7.34 -0.98 3.12
CA ARG A 67 -8.52 -1.80 3.44
C ARG A 67 -8.92 -2.73 2.30
N ASP A 68 -8.03 -2.93 1.34
CA ASP A 68 -8.31 -3.77 0.17
C ASP A 68 -8.66 -5.21 0.59
N PRO A 69 -9.63 -5.86 -0.09
CA PRO A 69 -9.92 -7.27 0.16
C PRO A 69 -8.72 -8.19 -0.10
N SER A 70 -7.77 -7.81 -0.95
CA SER A 70 -6.54 -8.59 -1.20
C SER A 70 -5.46 -8.27 -0.17
N ILE A 71 -4.99 -9.31 0.53
CA ILE A 71 -3.86 -9.20 1.46
C ILE A 71 -2.59 -8.72 0.77
N GLU A 72 -2.38 -9.09 -0.49
CA GLU A 72 -1.21 -8.65 -1.25
C GLU A 72 -1.19 -7.12 -1.41
N VAL A 73 -2.34 -6.52 -1.72
CA VAL A 73 -2.48 -5.07 -1.85
C VAL A 73 -2.19 -4.38 -0.52
N VAL A 74 -2.78 -4.87 0.58
CA VAL A 74 -2.56 -4.32 1.92
C VAL A 74 -1.08 -4.44 2.34
N ARG A 75 -0.44 -5.57 2.04
CA ARG A 75 0.98 -5.80 2.32
C ARG A 75 1.89 -4.85 1.54
N ASN A 76 1.53 -4.51 0.30
CA ASN A 76 2.27 -3.53 -0.49
C ASN A 76 2.10 -2.11 0.07
N ILE A 77 0.90 -1.75 0.53
CA ILE A 77 0.67 -0.49 1.25
C ILE A 77 1.48 -0.42 2.54
N ALA A 78 1.63 -1.52 3.27
CA ALA A 78 2.44 -1.57 4.49
C ALA A 78 3.93 -1.27 4.26
N PHE A 79 4.41 -1.35 3.03
CA PHE A 79 5.77 -1.00 2.61
C PHE A 79 5.85 0.40 1.96
N ASN A 80 4.73 1.09 1.77
CA ASN A 80 4.68 2.37 1.08
C ASN A 80 4.93 3.53 2.07
N GLU A 81 6.07 4.22 1.94
CA GLU A 81 6.47 5.33 2.82
C GLU A 81 5.45 6.47 2.84
N ASP A 82 4.98 6.91 1.66
CA ASP A 82 3.98 7.98 1.55
C ASP A 82 2.68 7.60 2.27
N ALA A 83 2.26 6.34 2.16
CA ALA A 83 1.06 5.86 2.82
C ALA A 83 1.26 5.79 4.35
N MET A 84 2.30 5.08 4.78
CA MET A 84 2.55 4.75 6.18
C MET A 84 2.92 5.98 7.03
N SER A 85 3.57 6.97 6.43
CA SER A 85 3.88 8.26 7.08
C SER A 85 2.64 9.13 7.33
N GLN A 86 1.55 8.89 6.60
CA GLN A 86 0.30 9.67 6.69
C GLN A 86 -0.82 8.97 7.46
N PHE A 87 -0.71 7.67 7.70
CA PHE A 87 -1.72 6.91 8.41
C PHE A 87 -1.77 7.23 9.91
N LYS A 88 -2.97 7.06 10.47
CA LYS A 88 -3.25 7.24 11.90
C LYS A 88 -3.38 5.86 12.55
N LEU A 89 -3.11 5.82 13.85
CA LEU A 89 -3.06 4.59 14.64
C LEU A 89 -4.22 3.61 14.34
N PRO A 90 -5.51 4.02 14.33
CA PRO A 90 -6.59 3.05 14.13
C PRO A 90 -6.52 2.29 12.81
N LEU A 91 -6.06 2.94 11.73
CA LEU A 91 -5.93 2.28 10.43
C LEU A 91 -4.74 1.32 10.41
N ILE A 92 -3.63 1.69 11.05
CA ILE A 92 -2.46 0.81 11.13
C ILE A 92 -2.79 -0.43 11.96
N LEU A 93 -3.52 -0.26 13.07
CA LEU A 93 -3.98 -1.39 13.89
C LEU A 93 -4.95 -2.29 13.11
N GLU A 94 -5.89 -1.71 12.35
CA GLU A 94 -6.72 -2.49 11.42
C GLU A 94 -5.85 -3.32 10.47
N MET A 95 -4.80 -2.75 9.87
CA MET A 95 -3.88 -3.46 8.98
C MET A 95 -3.10 -4.57 9.69
N VAL A 96 -2.62 -4.33 10.92
CA VAL A 96 -1.94 -5.35 11.75
C VAL A 96 -2.85 -6.55 11.97
N ASP A 97 -4.14 -6.31 12.27
CA ASP A 97 -5.12 -7.37 12.52
C ASP A 97 -5.56 -8.13 11.26
N ARG A 98 -5.18 -7.68 10.05
CA ARG A 98 -5.62 -8.30 8.78
C ARG A 98 -5.00 -9.66 8.52
N ASP A 99 -3.69 -9.75 8.70
CA ASP A 99 -2.90 -10.90 8.31
C ASP A 99 -1.48 -10.82 8.90
N VAL A 100 -0.95 -11.96 9.33
CA VAL A 100 0.38 -12.05 9.94
C VAL A 100 1.50 -11.53 9.02
N SER A 101 1.37 -11.69 7.70
CA SER A 101 2.35 -11.17 6.75
C SER A 101 2.31 -9.65 6.64
N VAL A 102 1.12 -9.04 6.79
CA VAL A 102 0.97 -7.58 6.86
C VAL A 102 1.57 -7.06 8.16
N ALA A 103 1.24 -7.67 9.30
CA ALA A 103 1.82 -7.30 10.60
C ALA A 103 3.36 -7.44 10.60
N THR A 104 3.88 -8.51 10.00
CA THR A 104 5.33 -8.72 9.85
C THR A 104 5.95 -7.61 8.99
N ASN A 105 5.36 -7.26 7.85
CA ASN A 105 5.84 -6.16 7.02
C ASN A 105 5.85 -4.83 7.79
N ILE A 106 4.78 -4.49 8.49
CA ILE A 106 4.74 -3.26 9.31
C ILE A 106 5.87 -3.29 10.35
N ALA A 107 6.11 -4.43 11.01
CA ALA A 107 7.20 -4.59 11.97
C ALA A 107 8.60 -4.43 11.35
N GLU A 108 8.82 -4.96 10.14
CA GLU A 108 10.09 -4.83 9.40
C GLU A 108 10.37 -3.38 8.99
N TRP A 109 9.32 -2.63 8.64
CA TRP A 109 9.40 -1.28 8.09
C TRP A 109 8.89 -0.19 9.04
N LEU A 110 9.09 -0.39 10.35
CA LEU A 110 8.65 0.53 11.40
C LEU A 110 9.16 1.98 11.23
N HIS A 111 10.30 2.18 10.56
CA HIS A 111 10.82 3.52 10.26
C HIS A 111 9.97 4.31 9.24
N LEU A 112 9.14 3.64 8.44
CA LEU A 112 8.19 4.26 7.51
C LEU A 112 6.89 4.68 8.20
N VAL A 113 6.58 4.07 9.35
CA VAL A 113 5.38 4.39 10.12
C VAL A 113 5.48 5.82 10.64
N ASN A 114 4.38 6.56 10.50
CA ASN A 114 4.20 7.89 11.08
C ASN A 114 4.75 7.95 12.51
N GLU A 115 5.74 8.83 12.72
CA GLU A 115 6.45 8.99 13.98
C GLU A 115 5.50 9.30 15.15
N GLU A 116 4.41 10.03 14.93
CA GLU A 116 3.43 10.41 15.95
C GLU A 116 2.73 9.21 16.62
N VAL A 117 2.69 8.06 15.94
CA VAL A 117 1.95 6.87 16.41
C VAL A 117 2.83 5.61 16.45
N ARG A 118 4.12 5.74 16.12
CA ARG A 118 5.04 4.61 15.93
C ARG A 118 5.21 3.81 17.22
N ASP A 119 5.31 4.49 18.36
CA ASP A 119 5.48 3.84 19.66
C ASP A 119 4.26 2.98 20.02
N GLU A 120 3.05 3.48 19.79
CA GLU A 120 1.81 2.74 20.00
C GLU A 120 1.69 1.55 19.05
N VAL A 121 2.11 1.70 17.79
CA VAL A 121 2.17 0.59 16.83
C VAL A 121 3.17 -0.48 17.31
N ILE A 122 4.35 -0.08 17.80
CA ILE A 122 5.32 -1.01 18.40
C ILE A 122 4.70 -1.74 19.59
N GLN A 123 4.00 -1.04 20.49
CA GLN A 123 3.35 -1.71 21.63
C GLN A 123 2.31 -2.74 21.17
N ALA A 124 1.51 -2.41 20.16
CA ALA A 124 0.54 -3.36 19.61
C ALA A 124 1.21 -4.59 18.99
N LEU A 125 2.26 -4.40 18.18
CA LEU A 125 3.02 -5.51 17.57
C LEU A 125 3.70 -6.41 18.61
N LEU A 126 4.15 -5.85 19.73
CA LEU A 126 4.72 -6.62 20.84
C LEU A 126 3.69 -7.46 21.60
N GLN A 127 2.40 -7.18 21.45
CA GLN A 127 1.30 -7.99 22.00
C GLN A 127 0.69 -8.94 20.95
N HIS A 128 1.23 -8.98 19.73
CA HIS A 128 0.71 -9.82 18.65
C HIS A 128 0.86 -11.31 18.99
N GLU A 129 -0.10 -12.15 18.56
CA GLU A 129 -0.12 -13.58 18.87
C GLU A 129 1.01 -14.36 18.18
N ASP A 130 1.40 -13.93 16.98
CA ASP A 130 2.48 -14.55 16.22
C ASP A 130 3.87 -14.11 16.74
N PRO A 131 4.72 -15.06 17.19
CA PRO A 131 6.04 -14.75 17.74
C PRO A 131 6.97 -14.05 16.75
N LYS A 132 6.85 -14.31 15.45
CA LYS A 132 7.69 -13.68 14.43
C LYS A 132 7.44 -12.18 14.39
N VAL A 133 6.17 -11.75 14.48
CA VAL A 133 5.81 -10.33 14.52
C VAL A 133 6.44 -9.65 15.74
N VAL A 134 6.34 -10.29 16.91
CA VAL A 134 6.92 -9.80 18.17
C VAL A 134 8.45 -9.71 18.08
N GLU A 135 9.11 -10.75 17.58
CA GLU A 135 10.57 -10.80 17.42
C GLU A 135 11.08 -9.72 16.48
N THR A 136 10.41 -9.51 15.34
CA THR A 136 10.74 -8.45 14.38
C THR A 136 10.61 -7.06 15.02
N ALA A 137 9.51 -6.79 15.72
CA ALA A 137 9.32 -5.50 16.41
C ALA A 137 10.37 -5.27 17.51
N LEU A 138 10.76 -6.32 18.24
CA LEU A 138 11.85 -6.25 19.24
C LEU A 138 13.20 -5.93 18.61
N PHE A 139 13.49 -6.48 17.42
CA PHE A 139 14.73 -6.20 16.70
C PHE A 139 14.86 -4.71 16.39
N PHE A 140 13.80 -4.09 15.86
CA PHE A 140 13.78 -2.65 15.58
C PHE A 140 14.05 -1.83 16.85
N LYS A 141 13.39 -2.14 17.97
CA LYS A 141 13.56 -1.43 19.25
C LYS A 141 14.96 -1.54 19.86
N ARG A 142 15.75 -2.56 19.48
CA ARG A 142 17.13 -2.74 19.96
C ARG A 142 18.17 -2.04 19.08
N GLY A 143 17.81 -1.70 17.84
CA GLY A 143 18.71 -1.11 16.84
C GLY A 143 18.64 0.41 16.72
N HIS A 144 17.68 1.05 17.38
CA HIS A 144 17.44 2.50 17.43
C HIS A 144 17.30 2.96 18.88
#